data_AF-A0A223ZEU0-F1
#
_entry.id   AF-A0A223ZEU0-F1
#
_cell.length_a   1.000
_cell.length_b   1.000
_cell.length_c   1.000
_cell.angle_alpha   90.00
_cell.angle_beta   90.00
_cell.angle_gamma   90.00
#
_symmetry.space_group_name_H-M   'P 1'
#
loop_
_entity.id
_entity.type
_entity.pdbx_description
1 polymer ?
#
loop_
_entity_poly.entity_id
_entity_poly.type
_entity_poly.pdbx_seq_one_letter_code
_entity_poly.pdbx_strand_id
1 'polypeptide(L)'
;MVFTEDTIGEFFEKQVERYADKEFIVYPDRDLRFTYREFNERVNLLAKGLLSIGIGKGDHVGIWATNVPDWLTFLFATAKIGAVLVTVNTAYKSHELEYVMKQSDMKAIAIIDGFRDVDYVQTLYELVPELRTHERGHLRSERFPELRSVIYIGAQKHRGMYNTNELMLLGKHVPDTELRAVMSTLKNTDVINMQYTSGTTGFPKGVMLTHRNILNNGYYIGERQRFTEEDRLCLPVPLFSLLRHSPGCPCPPHPRGHTGDDRALRPPPRPCSC
;
A
#
# COMPACT_ATOMS: atom_id res chain seq x y z
N MET A 1 25.37 2.37 3.46
CA MET A 1 25.06 1.25 2.53
C MET A 1 24.74 1.88 1.18
N VAL A 2 25.27 1.36 0.07
CA VAL A 2 25.02 1.98 -1.25
C VAL A 2 23.64 1.53 -1.80
N PHE A 3 23.25 0.28 -1.64
CA PHE A 3 21.90 -0.18 -1.99
C PHE A 3 21.45 -1.28 -1.03
N THR A 4 20.15 -1.37 -0.76
CA THR A 4 19.55 -2.54 -0.11
C THR A 4 19.09 -3.55 -1.16
N GLU A 5 19.35 -4.83 -0.90
CA GLU A 5 18.85 -5.97 -1.67
C GLU A 5 17.65 -6.63 -1.00
N ASP A 6 17.15 -6.09 0.11
CA ASP A 6 16.00 -6.63 0.82
C ASP A 6 14.71 -6.43 0.00
N THR A 7 13.72 -7.29 0.23
CA THR A 7 12.32 -6.97 -0.08
C THR A 7 11.78 -5.93 0.89
N ILE A 8 10.68 -5.26 0.53
CA ILE A 8 10.01 -4.29 1.42
C ILE A 8 9.59 -4.95 2.74
N GLY A 9 9.10 -6.19 2.68
CA GLY A 9 8.72 -6.94 3.87
C GLY A 9 9.88 -7.18 4.81
N GLU A 10 11.00 -7.71 4.30
CA GLU A 10 12.21 -7.97 5.08
C GLU A 10 12.83 -6.69 5.64
N PHE A 11 12.95 -5.65 4.80
CA PHE A 11 13.47 -4.36 5.24
C PHE A 11 12.61 -3.79 6.37
N PHE A 12 11.28 -3.84 6.23
CA PHE A 12 10.37 -3.34 7.24
C PHE A 12 10.48 -4.15 8.55
N GLU A 13 10.59 -5.47 8.50
CA GLU A 13 10.74 -6.30 9.72
C GLU A 13 12.02 -5.98 10.48
N LYS A 14 13.15 -5.78 9.81
CA LYS A 14 14.40 -5.33 10.45
C LYS A 14 14.23 -3.99 11.18
N GLN A 15 13.36 -3.13 10.68
CA GLN A 15 13.12 -1.80 11.26
C GLN A 15 12.15 -1.89 12.43
N VAL A 16 11.19 -2.80 12.36
CA VAL A 16 10.31 -3.14 13.48
C VAL A 16 11.11 -3.70 14.65
N GLU A 17 12.08 -4.57 14.40
CA GLU A 17 12.98 -5.07 15.45
C GLU A 17 13.78 -3.96 16.13
N ARG A 18 14.15 -2.92 15.37
CA ARG A 18 14.99 -1.82 15.85
C ARG A 18 14.23 -0.72 16.56
N TYR A 19 13.05 -0.37 16.07
CA TYR A 19 12.28 0.80 16.48
C TYR A 19 10.86 0.44 16.91
N ALA A 20 10.69 -0.76 17.47
CA ALA A 20 9.40 -1.39 17.71
C ALA A 20 8.35 -0.46 18.34
N ASP A 21 8.74 0.32 19.34
CA ASP A 21 7.84 1.16 20.14
C ASP A 21 7.83 2.64 19.69
N LYS A 22 8.54 2.99 18.61
CA LYS A 22 8.46 4.32 17.98
C LYS A 22 7.21 4.43 17.11
N GLU A 23 6.63 5.62 17.03
CA GLU A 23 5.53 5.91 16.12
C GLU A 23 5.96 5.75 14.65
N PHE A 24 5.16 5.02 13.88
CA PHE A 24 5.32 4.84 12.44
C PHE A 24 4.28 5.61 11.64
N ILE A 25 3.01 5.54 12.06
CA ILE A 25 1.89 6.21 11.41
C ILE A 25 1.11 7.01 12.44
N VAL A 26 0.79 8.26 12.09
CA VAL A 26 -0.02 9.17 12.91
C VAL A 26 -1.10 9.81 12.05
N TYR A 27 -2.35 9.69 12.49
CA TYR A 27 -3.52 10.35 11.92
C TYR A 27 -4.19 11.20 13.01
N PRO A 28 -3.85 12.51 13.09
CA PRO A 28 -4.33 13.38 14.15
C PRO A 28 -5.86 13.58 14.15
N ASP A 29 -6.49 13.54 12.97
CA ASP A 29 -7.93 13.75 12.76
C ASP A 29 -8.81 12.71 13.47
N ARG A 30 -8.25 11.55 13.80
CA ARG A 30 -8.96 10.40 14.37
C ARG A 30 -8.27 9.80 15.60
N ASP A 31 -7.32 10.55 16.17
CA ASP A 31 -6.47 10.15 17.29
C ASP A 31 -5.86 8.74 17.13
N LEU A 32 -5.40 8.43 15.92
CA LEU A 32 -4.79 7.14 15.62
C LEU A 32 -3.28 7.27 15.53
N ARG A 33 -2.60 6.45 16.32
CA ARG A 33 -1.14 6.32 16.35
C ARG A 33 -0.81 4.84 16.33
N PHE A 34 0.01 4.42 15.38
CA PHE A 34 0.58 3.09 15.38
C PHE A 34 2.08 3.18 15.54
N THR A 35 2.61 2.41 16.47
CA THR A 35 4.02 2.09 16.54
C THR A 35 4.44 1.18 15.39
N TYR A 36 5.74 1.02 15.16
CA TYR A 36 6.26 0.04 14.20
C TYR A 36 5.73 -1.36 14.47
N ARG A 37 5.70 -1.78 15.75
CA ARG A 37 5.21 -3.09 16.17
C ARG A 37 3.73 -3.27 15.83
N GLU A 38 2.88 -2.34 16.29
CA GLU A 38 1.43 -2.42 16.07
C GLU A 38 1.08 -2.36 14.58
N PHE A 39 1.77 -1.52 13.79
CA PHE A 39 1.54 -1.47 12.36
C PHE A 39 1.99 -2.77 11.68
N ASN A 40 3.11 -3.37 12.09
CA ASN A 40 3.58 -4.65 11.54
C ASN A 40 2.61 -5.80 11.85
N GLU A 41 2.08 -5.87 13.08
CA GLU A 41 1.05 -6.83 13.44
C GLU A 41 -0.21 -6.65 12.58
N ARG A 42 -0.66 -5.41 12.39
CA ARG A 42 -1.78 -5.08 11.51
C ARG A 42 -1.52 -5.52 10.05
N VAL A 43 -0.33 -5.24 9.53
CA VAL A 43 0.09 -5.65 8.18
C VAL A 43 0.09 -7.17 8.05
N ASN A 44 0.61 -7.88 9.04
CA ASN A 44 0.66 -9.35 9.03
C ASN A 44 -0.75 -9.96 9.04
N LEU A 45 -1.67 -9.39 9.83
CA LEU A 45 -3.08 -9.83 9.83
C LEU A 45 -3.73 -9.61 8.47
N LEU A 46 -3.54 -8.45 7.83
CA LEU A 46 -4.11 -8.21 6.51
C LEU A 46 -3.49 -9.13 5.44
N ALA A 47 -2.16 -9.28 5.44
CA ALA A 47 -1.44 -10.15 4.52
C ALA A 47 -1.97 -11.59 4.58
N LYS A 48 -2.13 -12.11 5.79
CA LYS A 48 -2.72 -13.43 6.04
C LYS A 48 -4.19 -13.52 5.64
N GLY A 49 -4.98 -12.47 5.90
CA GLY A 49 -6.36 -12.37 5.44
C GLY A 49 -6.47 -12.43 3.92
N LEU A 50 -5.58 -11.73 3.20
CA LEU A 50 -5.51 -11.76 1.74
C LEU A 50 -5.15 -13.14 1.20
N LEU A 51 -4.16 -13.83 1.81
CA LEU A 51 -3.83 -15.22 1.47
C LEU A 51 -5.05 -16.14 1.65
N SER A 52 -5.81 -15.99 2.73
CA SER A 52 -6.98 -16.83 3.03
C SER A 52 -8.12 -16.69 2.00
N ILE A 53 -8.22 -15.55 1.30
CA ILE A 53 -9.19 -15.34 0.22
C ILE A 53 -8.58 -15.62 -1.16
N GLY A 54 -7.41 -16.26 -1.21
CA GLY A 54 -6.76 -16.72 -2.43
C GLY A 54 -5.94 -15.67 -3.18
N ILE A 55 -5.60 -14.55 -2.54
CA ILE A 55 -4.69 -13.53 -3.11
C ILE A 55 -3.26 -13.88 -2.70
N GLY A 56 -2.36 -14.03 -3.65
CA GLY A 56 -0.98 -14.39 -3.41
C GLY A 56 0.01 -13.75 -4.40
N LYS A 57 1.19 -14.36 -4.50
CA LYS A 57 2.29 -13.84 -5.32
C LYS A 57 1.88 -13.68 -6.79
N GLY A 58 2.10 -12.48 -7.33
CA GLY A 58 1.80 -12.14 -8.72
C GLY A 58 0.35 -11.70 -8.98
N ASP A 59 -0.56 -11.89 -8.02
CA ASP A 59 -1.93 -11.39 -8.17
C ASP A 59 -1.97 -9.85 -8.08
N HIS A 60 -2.83 -9.23 -8.89
CA HIS A 60 -3.04 -7.78 -8.87
C HIS A 60 -4.17 -7.39 -7.92
N VAL A 61 -3.90 -6.45 -7.02
CA VAL A 61 -4.86 -5.92 -6.03
C VAL A 61 -5.02 -4.42 -6.24
N GLY A 62 -6.16 -4.00 -6.77
CA GLY A 62 -6.52 -2.59 -6.88
C GLY A 62 -6.75 -1.95 -5.51
N ILE A 63 -6.34 -0.69 -5.34
CA ILE A 63 -6.78 0.15 -4.23
C ILE A 63 -7.27 1.50 -4.73
N TRP A 64 -8.54 1.78 -4.46
CA TRP A 64 -9.22 3.02 -4.81
C TRP A 64 -9.73 3.68 -3.54
N ALA A 65 -8.80 4.40 -2.88
CA ALA A 65 -9.04 5.01 -1.59
C ALA A 65 -8.20 6.28 -1.41
N THR A 66 -8.68 7.17 -0.55
CA THR A 66 -7.96 8.37 -0.11
C THR A 66 -6.88 7.99 0.91
N ASN A 67 -6.31 9.00 1.60
CA ASN A 67 -5.26 8.82 2.60
C ASN A 67 -5.85 8.23 3.90
N VAL A 68 -6.34 7.00 3.85
CA VAL A 68 -6.81 6.25 5.03
C VAL A 68 -5.69 5.33 5.55
N PRO A 69 -5.64 5.01 6.85
CA PRO A 69 -4.59 4.17 7.43
C PRO A 69 -4.44 2.82 6.72
N ASP A 70 -5.56 2.22 6.33
CA ASP A 70 -5.58 0.94 5.62
C ASP A 70 -4.89 0.99 4.26
N TRP A 71 -4.78 2.16 3.62
CA TRP A 71 -4.05 2.28 2.36
C TRP A 71 -2.59 1.84 2.52
N LEU A 72 -1.92 2.32 3.58
CA LEU A 72 -0.56 1.89 3.90
C LEU A 72 -0.54 0.43 4.35
N THR A 73 -1.54 -0.02 5.09
CA THR A 73 -1.63 -1.44 5.49
C THR A 73 -1.69 -2.35 4.26
N PHE A 74 -2.48 -2.02 3.24
CA PHE A 74 -2.54 -2.76 1.98
C PHE A 74 -1.19 -2.76 1.27
N LEU A 75 -0.52 -1.61 1.15
CA LEU A 75 0.80 -1.51 0.51
C LEU A 75 1.83 -2.48 1.12
N PHE A 76 1.94 -2.50 2.44
CA PHE A 76 2.89 -3.41 3.10
C PHE A 76 2.40 -4.86 3.08
N ALA A 77 1.09 -5.10 3.23
CA ALA A 77 0.53 -6.44 3.23
C ALA A 77 0.70 -7.13 1.87
N THR A 78 0.36 -6.46 0.77
CA THR A 78 0.53 -7.00 -0.58
C THR A 78 2.01 -7.22 -0.89
N ALA A 79 2.89 -6.30 -0.48
CA ALA A 79 4.33 -6.46 -0.64
C ALA A 79 4.87 -7.70 0.12
N LYS A 80 4.38 -7.99 1.33
CA LYS A 80 4.79 -9.18 2.09
C LYS A 80 4.34 -10.51 1.47
N ILE A 81 3.28 -10.51 0.68
CA ILE A 81 2.77 -11.72 0.01
C ILE A 81 3.16 -11.78 -1.49
N GLY A 82 3.88 -10.78 -1.98
CA GLY A 82 4.28 -10.66 -3.38
C GLY A 82 3.13 -10.34 -4.34
N ALA A 83 2.00 -9.84 -3.83
CA ALA A 83 0.90 -9.33 -4.65
C ALA A 83 1.23 -7.91 -5.13
N VAL A 84 0.79 -7.58 -6.34
CA VAL A 84 1.03 -6.29 -6.98
C VAL A 84 -0.09 -5.33 -6.60
N LEU A 85 0.22 -4.31 -5.79
CA LEU A 85 -0.75 -3.26 -5.47
C LEU A 85 -0.91 -2.32 -6.67
N VAL A 86 -2.09 -2.31 -7.27
CA VAL A 86 -2.47 -1.39 -8.34
C VAL A 86 -3.12 -0.16 -7.73
N THR A 87 -2.45 0.99 -7.85
CA THR A 87 -2.95 2.24 -7.28
C THR A 87 -3.91 2.93 -8.24
N VAL A 88 -5.13 3.21 -7.77
CA VAL A 88 -6.18 3.85 -8.56
C VAL A 88 -6.36 5.30 -8.12
N ASN A 89 -6.40 6.21 -9.08
CA ASN A 89 -6.60 7.63 -8.80
C ASN A 89 -8.00 7.86 -8.23
N THR A 90 -8.08 8.56 -7.11
CA THR A 90 -9.33 8.86 -6.39
C THR A 90 -10.33 9.71 -7.21
N ALA A 91 -9.86 10.40 -8.26
CA ALA A 91 -10.70 11.20 -9.14
C ALA A 91 -11.26 10.43 -10.35
N TYR A 92 -10.88 9.15 -10.54
CA TYR A 92 -11.41 8.34 -11.63
C TYR A 92 -12.91 8.14 -11.48
N LYS A 93 -13.61 8.03 -12.61
CA LYS A 93 -15.03 7.67 -12.66
C LYS A 93 -15.15 6.27 -13.25
N SER A 94 -16.39 5.85 -13.48
CA SER A 94 -16.72 4.49 -13.95
C SER A 94 -15.90 4.06 -15.18
N HIS A 95 -15.73 4.93 -16.18
CA HIS A 95 -15.01 4.62 -17.41
C HIS A 95 -13.48 4.45 -17.20
N GLU A 96 -12.84 5.36 -16.46
CA GLU A 96 -11.40 5.23 -16.19
C GLU A 96 -11.10 4.05 -15.28
N LEU A 97 -11.97 3.79 -14.30
CA LEU A 97 -11.86 2.62 -13.43
C LEU A 97 -11.98 1.33 -14.23
N GLU A 98 -12.99 1.20 -15.10
CA GLU A 98 -13.16 0.02 -15.95
C GLU A 98 -11.91 -0.24 -16.79
N TYR A 99 -11.33 0.81 -17.39
CA TYR A 99 -10.11 0.69 -18.17
C TYR A 99 -8.96 0.08 -17.34
N VAL A 100 -8.73 0.60 -16.14
CA VAL A 100 -7.70 0.10 -15.22
C VAL A 100 -7.99 -1.34 -14.80
N MET A 101 -9.23 -1.65 -14.45
CA MET A 101 -9.63 -3.01 -14.06
C MET A 101 -9.37 -4.02 -15.17
N LYS A 102 -9.66 -3.68 -16.43
CA LYS A 102 -9.39 -4.54 -17.59
C LYS A 102 -7.91 -4.65 -17.94
N GLN A 103 -7.13 -3.59 -17.76
CA GLN A 103 -5.72 -3.59 -18.17
C GLN A 103 -4.78 -4.15 -17.11
N SER A 104 -5.19 -4.15 -15.84
CA SER A 104 -4.39 -4.66 -14.72
C SER A 104 -4.71 -6.09 -14.33
N ASP A 105 -5.71 -6.74 -14.95
CA ASP A 105 -6.13 -8.10 -14.59
C ASP A 105 -6.30 -8.28 -13.07
N MET A 106 -6.91 -7.27 -12.42
CA MET A 106 -7.00 -7.25 -10.97
C MET A 106 -7.91 -8.35 -10.44
N LYS A 107 -7.35 -9.16 -9.54
CA LYS A 107 -8.04 -10.25 -8.86
C LYS A 107 -8.86 -9.76 -7.68
N ALA A 108 -8.44 -8.66 -7.07
CA ALA A 108 -9.23 -7.96 -6.06
C ALA A 108 -9.13 -6.45 -6.20
N ILE A 109 -10.13 -5.73 -5.66
CA ILE A 109 -10.10 -4.28 -5.49
C ILE A 109 -10.58 -3.87 -4.10
N ALA A 110 -9.82 -3.00 -3.43
CA ALA A 110 -10.15 -2.41 -2.15
C ALA A 110 -10.65 -0.96 -2.32
N ILE A 111 -11.80 -0.62 -1.73
CA ILE A 111 -12.46 0.68 -1.89
C ILE A 111 -12.94 1.27 -0.56
N ILE A 112 -13.11 2.59 -0.50
CA ILE A 112 -13.87 3.30 0.55
C ILE A 112 -15.27 3.66 0.03
N ASP A 113 -16.07 4.42 0.80
CA ASP A 113 -17.39 4.90 0.36
C ASP A 113 -17.32 5.71 -0.94
N GLY A 114 -16.39 6.66 -1.00
CA GLY A 114 -16.27 7.57 -2.13
C GLY A 114 -15.37 8.76 -1.81
N PHE A 115 -15.17 9.60 -2.81
CA PHE A 115 -14.46 10.86 -2.67
C PHE A 115 -15.06 11.92 -3.58
N ARG A 116 -15.31 13.11 -3.02
CA ARG A 116 -15.99 14.23 -3.71
C ARG A 116 -17.36 13.80 -4.25
N ASP A 117 -17.56 13.88 -5.56
CA ASP A 117 -18.80 13.58 -6.28
C ASP A 117 -18.90 12.12 -6.75
N VAL A 118 -17.96 11.26 -6.36
CA VAL A 118 -17.91 9.87 -6.83
C VAL A 118 -18.16 8.90 -5.68
N ASP A 119 -19.26 8.15 -5.78
CA ASP A 119 -19.58 7.01 -4.91
C ASP A 119 -18.93 5.74 -5.48
N TYR A 120 -17.92 5.22 -4.77
CA TYR A 120 -17.11 4.10 -5.25
C TYR A 120 -17.87 2.78 -5.15
N VAL A 121 -18.68 2.63 -4.10
CA VAL A 121 -19.48 1.43 -3.86
C VAL A 121 -20.52 1.27 -4.96
N GLN A 122 -21.26 2.35 -5.25
CA GLN A 122 -22.28 2.36 -6.29
C GLN A 122 -21.66 2.19 -7.68
N THR A 123 -20.53 2.85 -7.96
CA THR A 123 -19.78 2.67 -9.21
C THR A 123 -19.39 1.21 -9.43
N LEU A 124 -18.88 0.53 -8.40
CA LEU A 124 -18.54 -0.90 -8.51
C LEU A 124 -19.77 -1.79 -8.69
N TYR A 125 -20.90 -1.49 -8.05
CA TYR A 125 -22.13 -2.25 -8.30
C TYR A 125 -22.67 -2.08 -9.73
N GLU A 126 -22.45 -0.92 -10.35
CA GLU A 126 -22.84 -0.68 -11.75
C GLU A 126 -21.90 -1.37 -12.73
N LEU A 127 -20.60 -1.38 -12.43
CA LEU A 127 -19.60 -2.06 -13.25
C LEU A 127 -19.67 -3.58 -13.11
N VAL A 128 -19.93 -4.07 -11.89
CA VAL A 128 -19.99 -5.49 -11.50
C VAL A 128 -21.31 -5.81 -10.78
N PRO A 129 -22.45 -5.84 -11.50
CA PRO A 129 -23.76 -6.12 -10.92
C PRO A 129 -23.84 -7.45 -10.17
N GLU A 130 -22.99 -8.41 -10.52
CA GLU A 130 -22.91 -9.75 -9.93
C GLU A 130 -22.56 -9.71 -8.44
N LEU A 131 -21.94 -8.64 -7.93
CA LEU A 131 -21.73 -8.41 -6.49
C LEU A 131 -23.05 -8.39 -5.72
N ARG A 132 -24.15 -7.98 -6.37
CA ARG A 132 -25.48 -7.97 -5.77
C ARG A 132 -26.15 -9.33 -5.80
N THR A 133 -25.59 -10.38 -6.38
CA THR A 133 -26.25 -11.68 -6.46
C THR A 133 -25.38 -12.82 -5.97
N HIS A 134 -24.07 -12.73 -6.18
CA HIS A 134 -23.11 -13.76 -5.80
C HIS A 134 -22.66 -13.60 -4.34
N GLU A 135 -22.36 -14.74 -3.72
CA GLU A 135 -21.70 -14.77 -2.42
C GLU A 135 -20.23 -14.37 -2.56
N ARG A 136 -19.69 -13.76 -1.50
CA ARG A 136 -18.27 -13.43 -1.40
C ARG A 136 -17.40 -14.68 -1.62
N GLY A 137 -16.28 -14.50 -2.32
CA GLY A 137 -15.37 -15.60 -2.71
C GLY A 137 -15.83 -16.42 -3.92
N HIS A 138 -17.07 -16.24 -4.40
CA HIS A 138 -17.61 -16.93 -5.57
C HIS A 138 -17.99 -15.97 -6.70
N LEU A 139 -17.46 -14.74 -6.67
CA LEU A 139 -17.71 -13.75 -7.71
C LEU A 139 -17.16 -14.25 -9.04
N ARG A 140 -18.02 -14.23 -10.06
CA ARG A 140 -17.67 -14.42 -11.46
C ARG A 140 -18.32 -13.32 -12.25
N SER A 141 -17.50 -12.49 -12.89
CA SER A 141 -17.98 -11.44 -13.78
C SER A 141 -17.53 -11.75 -15.20
N GLU A 142 -18.45 -11.68 -16.16
CA GLU A 142 -18.11 -11.79 -17.58
C GLU A 142 -17.27 -10.60 -18.05
N ARG A 143 -17.53 -9.41 -17.48
CA ARG A 143 -16.83 -8.17 -17.83
C ARG A 143 -15.42 -8.09 -17.25
N PHE A 144 -15.20 -8.72 -16.09
CA PHE A 144 -13.90 -8.77 -15.41
C PHE A 144 -13.57 -10.21 -15.00
N PRO A 145 -13.11 -11.05 -15.95
CA PRO A 145 -12.90 -12.48 -15.74
C PRO A 145 -11.87 -12.82 -14.67
N GLU A 146 -10.95 -11.92 -14.35
CA GLU A 146 -9.93 -12.12 -13.31
C GLU A 146 -10.38 -11.70 -11.92
N LEU A 147 -11.41 -10.84 -11.81
CA LEU A 147 -11.89 -10.34 -10.52
C LEU A 147 -12.58 -11.45 -9.72
N ARG A 148 -12.12 -11.65 -8.47
CA ARG A 148 -12.64 -12.67 -7.54
C ARG A 148 -13.21 -12.07 -6.25
N SER A 149 -12.70 -10.92 -5.83
CA SER A 149 -13.05 -10.32 -4.54
C SER A 149 -13.11 -8.81 -4.62
N VAL A 150 -14.10 -8.21 -3.96
CA VAL A 150 -14.14 -6.77 -3.68
C VAL A 150 -14.07 -6.58 -2.18
N ILE A 151 -13.27 -5.60 -1.75
CA ILE A 151 -12.96 -5.36 -0.34
C ILE A 151 -13.37 -3.93 0.01
N TYR A 152 -14.24 -3.78 0.99
CA TYR A 152 -14.58 -2.49 1.56
C TYR A 152 -13.62 -2.16 2.72
N ILE A 153 -13.03 -0.97 2.67
CA ILE A 153 -12.13 -0.44 3.69
C ILE A 153 -12.97 0.22 4.77
N GLY A 154 -13.19 -0.52 5.86
CA GLY A 154 -13.98 -0.09 7.01
C GLY A 154 -14.74 -1.23 7.66
N ALA A 155 -15.62 -0.89 8.60
CA ALA A 155 -16.42 -1.86 9.35
C ALA A 155 -17.77 -2.19 8.67
N GLN A 156 -18.20 -1.37 7.71
CA GLN A 156 -19.49 -1.54 7.05
C GLN A 156 -19.52 -2.82 6.22
N LYS A 157 -20.73 -3.36 6.03
CA LYS A 157 -20.95 -4.56 5.24
C LYS A 157 -21.70 -4.18 3.97
N HIS A 158 -21.10 -4.54 2.84
CA HIS A 158 -21.70 -4.42 1.53
C HIS A 158 -21.88 -5.81 0.92
N ARG A 159 -22.97 -6.00 0.18
CA ARG A 159 -23.30 -7.28 -0.43
C ARG A 159 -22.21 -7.70 -1.41
N GLY A 160 -21.79 -8.97 -1.34
CA GLY A 160 -20.75 -9.52 -2.21
C GLY A 160 -19.33 -9.04 -1.91
N MET A 161 -19.13 -8.18 -0.91
CA MET A 161 -17.81 -7.63 -0.55
C MET A 161 -17.32 -8.23 0.78
N TYR A 162 -16.01 -8.41 0.89
CA TYR A 162 -15.34 -8.51 2.19
C TYR A 162 -15.21 -7.12 2.79
N ASN A 163 -14.96 -7.02 4.10
CA ASN A 163 -14.45 -5.80 4.69
C ASN A 163 -13.11 -6.01 5.41
N THR A 164 -12.38 -4.93 5.71
CA THR A 164 -11.04 -5.02 6.30
C THR A 164 -11.06 -5.74 7.64
N ASN A 165 -12.08 -5.53 8.49
CA ASN A 165 -12.18 -6.22 9.78
C ASN A 165 -12.36 -7.74 9.62
N GLU A 166 -13.17 -8.18 8.65
CA GLU A 166 -13.34 -9.59 8.32
C GLU A 166 -12.01 -10.21 7.84
N LEU A 167 -11.27 -9.52 6.96
CA LEU A 167 -9.97 -10.01 6.49
C LEU A 167 -8.94 -10.09 7.63
N MET A 168 -8.91 -9.09 8.52
CA MET A 168 -8.03 -9.13 9.70
C MET A 168 -8.37 -10.31 10.62
N LEU A 169 -9.67 -10.61 10.79
CA LEU A 169 -10.13 -11.75 11.58
C LEU A 169 -9.73 -13.08 10.92
N LEU A 170 -9.92 -13.24 9.61
CA LEU A 170 -9.45 -14.41 8.86
C LEU A 170 -7.94 -14.58 9.02
N GLY A 171 -7.19 -13.47 8.95
CA GLY A 171 -5.74 -13.47 9.17
C GLY A 171 -5.29 -13.96 10.54
N LYS A 172 -6.13 -13.83 11.59
CA LYS A 172 -5.82 -14.41 12.92
C LYS A 172 -5.82 -15.93 12.91
N HIS A 173 -6.58 -16.56 12.01
CA HIS A 173 -6.68 -18.02 11.90
C HIS A 173 -5.62 -18.64 10.99
N VAL A 174 -4.88 -17.82 10.25
CA VAL A 174 -3.75 -18.27 9.43
C VAL A 174 -2.47 -18.23 10.29
N PRO A 175 -1.68 -19.32 10.33
CA PRO A 175 -0.42 -19.35 11.06
C PRO A 175 0.64 -18.39 10.48
N ASP A 176 1.47 -17.80 11.34
CA ASP A 176 2.57 -16.93 10.91
C ASP A 176 3.60 -17.66 10.04
N THR A 177 3.72 -18.97 10.19
CA THR A 177 4.59 -19.82 9.37
C THR A 177 4.21 -19.79 7.90
N GLU A 178 2.92 -19.64 7.57
CA GLU A 178 2.45 -19.56 6.19
C GLU A 178 2.86 -18.24 5.54
N LEU A 179 2.69 -17.13 6.26
CA LEU A 179 3.17 -15.81 5.80
C LEU A 179 4.69 -15.82 5.61
N ARG A 180 5.44 -16.37 6.56
CA ARG A 180 6.91 -16.49 6.45
C ARG A 180 7.34 -17.36 5.27
N ALA A 181 6.62 -18.46 5.01
CA ALA A 181 6.88 -19.31 3.86
C ALA A 181 6.73 -18.52 2.56
N VAL A 182 5.66 -17.75 2.39
CA VAL A 182 5.47 -16.89 1.21
C VAL A 182 6.57 -15.84 1.10
N MET A 183 6.86 -15.12 2.18
CA MET A 183 7.91 -14.08 2.21
C MET A 183 9.26 -14.63 1.76
N SER A 184 9.62 -15.84 2.15
CA SER A 184 10.89 -16.48 1.77
C SER A 184 11.02 -16.80 0.27
N THR A 185 9.91 -16.80 -0.48
CA THR A 185 9.91 -17.03 -1.94
C THR A 185 10.04 -15.75 -2.76
N LEU A 186 9.98 -14.58 -2.12
CA LEU A 186 9.98 -13.29 -2.80
C LEU A 186 11.41 -12.90 -3.20
N LYS A 187 11.52 -12.21 -4.34
CA LYS A 187 12.77 -11.64 -4.83
C LYS A 187 12.65 -10.13 -4.82
N ASN A 188 13.75 -9.43 -4.57
CA ASN A 188 13.75 -7.96 -4.60
C ASN A 188 13.43 -7.37 -6.00
N THR A 189 13.51 -8.19 -7.04
CA THR A 189 13.14 -7.87 -8.43
C THR A 189 11.67 -8.12 -8.74
N ASP A 190 10.91 -8.74 -7.84
CA ASP A 190 9.48 -8.96 -8.04
C ASP A 190 8.76 -7.61 -8.06
N VAL A 191 7.81 -7.46 -8.99
CA VAL A 191 6.92 -6.31 -9.07
C VAL A 191 5.93 -6.40 -7.92
N ILE A 192 5.74 -5.30 -7.18
CA ILE A 192 4.80 -5.23 -6.04
C ILE A 192 3.91 -4.02 -6.08
N ASN A 193 4.13 -3.11 -7.03
CA ASN A 193 3.27 -1.97 -7.23
C ASN A 193 3.15 -1.62 -8.70
N MET A 194 1.94 -1.23 -9.11
CA MET A 194 1.67 -0.72 -10.44
C MET A 194 0.96 0.63 -10.33
N GLN A 195 1.47 1.63 -11.05
CA GLN A 195 0.91 2.98 -11.07
C GLN A 195 0.52 3.40 -12.48
N TYR A 196 -0.70 3.89 -12.62
CA TYR A 196 -1.20 4.42 -13.88
C TYR A 196 -0.81 5.89 -14.03
N THR A 197 -0.17 6.20 -15.16
CA THR A 197 0.19 7.59 -15.49
C THR A 197 -0.50 8.00 -16.78
N SER A 198 -1.10 9.20 -16.76
CA SER A 198 -1.64 9.82 -17.97
C SER A 198 -0.46 10.20 -18.87
N GLY A 199 -0.34 9.55 -20.03
CA GLY A 199 0.57 9.99 -21.09
C GLY A 199 0.00 11.21 -21.81
N THR A 200 0.86 12.01 -22.44
CA THR A 200 0.44 13.13 -23.29
C THR A 200 -0.17 12.69 -24.63
N THR A 201 -0.08 11.40 -24.98
CA THR A 201 -0.41 10.87 -26.31
C THR A 201 -1.26 9.59 -26.31
N GLY A 202 -1.94 9.24 -25.21
CA GLY A 202 -2.84 8.07 -25.21
C GLY A 202 -3.38 7.65 -23.85
N PHE A 203 -4.00 6.46 -23.82
CA PHE A 203 -4.56 5.85 -22.62
C PHE A 203 -3.49 5.67 -21.52
N PRO A 204 -3.87 5.72 -20.23
CA PRO A 204 -2.93 5.59 -19.11
C PRO A 204 -2.11 4.30 -19.18
N LYS A 205 -0.80 4.40 -18.94
CA LYS A 205 0.10 3.23 -18.93
C LYS A 205 0.47 2.85 -17.50
N GLY A 206 0.41 1.55 -17.20
CA GLY A 206 0.87 0.96 -15.94
C GLY A 206 2.39 0.91 -15.84
N VAL A 207 2.96 1.65 -14.90
CA VAL A 207 4.39 1.61 -14.56
C VAL A 207 4.59 0.56 -13.47
N MET A 208 5.42 -0.44 -13.75
CA MET A 208 5.72 -1.52 -12.81
C MET A 208 6.89 -1.15 -11.90
N LEU A 209 6.69 -1.28 -10.59
CA LEU A 209 7.69 -1.01 -9.57
C LEU A 209 7.98 -2.25 -8.73
N THR A 210 9.26 -2.50 -8.51
CA THR A 210 9.79 -3.64 -7.76
C THR A 210 10.14 -3.23 -6.34
N HIS A 211 10.30 -4.20 -5.45
CA HIS A 211 10.80 -3.91 -4.09
C HIS A 211 12.08 -3.10 -4.11
N ARG A 212 13.06 -3.54 -4.93
CA ARG A 212 14.38 -2.93 -5.03
C ARG A 212 14.30 -1.47 -5.44
N ASN A 213 13.50 -1.13 -6.46
CA ASN A 213 13.47 0.24 -6.94
C ASN A 213 12.73 1.18 -5.98
N ILE A 214 11.67 0.72 -5.33
CA ILE A 214 10.93 1.49 -4.32
C ILE A 214 11.81 1.77 -3.11
N LEU A 215 12.41 0.73 -2.52
CA LEU A 215 13.22 0.88 -1.30
C LEU A 215 14.43 1.77 -1.52
N ASN A 216 15.20 1.54 -2.59
CA ASN A 216 16.41 2.31 -2.82
C ASN A 216 16.08 3.77 -3.16
N ASN A 217 15.01 4.03 -3.91
CA ASN A 217 14.56 5.42 -4.12
C ASN A 217 14.17 6.08 -2.79
N GLY A 218 13.36 5.41 -1.97
CA GLY A 218 12.98 5.90 -0.64
C GLY A 218 14.17 6.20 0.28
N TYR A 219 15.13 5.28 0.34
CA TYR A 219 16.36 5.45 1.09
C TYR A 219 17.15 6.69 0.67
N TYR A 220 17.38 6.87 -0.64
CA TYR A 220 18.15 8.01 -1.14
C TYR A 220 17.42 9.35 -1.01
N ILE A 221 16.09 9.35 -1.06
CA ILE A 221 15.29 10.53 -0.71
C ILE A 221 15.54 10.92 0.74
N GLY A 222 15.48 9.95 1.67
CA GLY A 222 15.74 10.17 3.09
C GLY A 222 17.14 10.71 3.35
N GLU A 223 18.17 10.09 2.75
CA GLU A 223 19.56 10.55 2.89
C GLU A 223 19.76 11.97 2.35
N ARG A 224 19.14 12.32 1.21
CA ARG A 224 19.24 13.67 0.62
C ARG A 224 18.53 14.73 1.44
N GLN A 225 17.40 14.37 2.06
CA GLN A 225 16.68 15.24 2.99
C GLN A 225 17.29 15.25 4.40
N ARG A 226 18.25 14.34 4.66
CA ARG A 226 18.93 14.15 5.95
C ARG A 226 17.95 13.78 7.07
N PHE A 227 16.95 12.97 6.75
CA PHE A 227 16.03 12.45 7.76
C PHE A 227 16.74 11.53 8.75
N THR A 228 16.33 11.66 9.99
CA THR A 228 16.72 10.85 11.14
C THR A 228 15.50 10.16 11.72
N GLU A 229 15.71 9.23 12.65
CA GLU A 229 14.67 8.50 13.36
C GLU A 229 13.91 9.36 14.39
N GLU A 230 14.27 10.63 14.53
CA GLU A 230 13.60 11.63 15.36
C GLU A 230 12.64 12.50 14.54
N ASP A 231 12.80 12.52 13.22
CA ASP A 231 12.00 13.35 12.32
C ASP A 231 10.60 12.77 12.09
N ARG A 232 9.66 13.66 11.78
CA ARG A 232 8.30 13.30 11.35
C ARG A 232 8.03 13.90 9.98
N LEU A 233 7.59 13.05 9.06
CA LEU A 233 7.25 13.46 7.70
C LEU A 233 5.74 13.58 7.54
N CYS A 234 5.27 14.77 7.18
CA CYS A 234 3.88 14.97 6.76
C CYS A 234 3.74 14.67 5.26
N LEU A 235 2.72 13.88 4.89
CA LEU A 235 2.41 13.52 3.51
C LEU A 235 1.05 14.11 3.10
N PRO A 236 1.01 15.38 2.64
CA PRO A 236 -0.24 16.05 2.30
C PRO A 236 -0.79 15.63 0.93
N VAL A 237 0.01 14.94 0.12
CA VAL A 237 -0.39 14.50 -1.23
C VAL A 237 -1.16 13.17 -1.19
N PRO A 238 -2.02 12.90 -2.20
CA PRO A 238 -2.73 11.63 -2.27
C PRO A 238 -1.79 10.43 -2.33
N LEU A 239 -2.04 9.42 -1.48
CA LEU A 239 -1.17 8.24 -1.36
C LEU A 239 -1.12 7.41 -2.65
N PHE A 240 -2.13 7.45 -3.51
CA PHE A 240 -2.08 6.78 -4.82
C PHE A 240 -0.93 7.28 -5.71
N SER A 241 -0.38 8.47 -5.43
CA SER A 241 0.78 9.04 -6.12
C SER A 241 2.09 8.94 -5.33
N LEU A 242 2.06 8.34 -4.13
CA LEU A 242 3.15 8.32 -3.16
C LEU A 242 4.47 7.81 -3.74
N LEU A 243 4.37 6.78 -4.58
CA LEU A 243 5.53 6.13 -5.19
C LEU A 243 5.95 6.79 -6.51
N ARG A 244 5.18 7.78 -7.02
CA ARG A 244 5.48 8.55 -8.24
C ARG A 244 6.12 9.90 -7.92
N HIS A 245 5.68 10.57 -6.86
CA HIS A 245 6.20 11.87 -6.44
C HIS A 245 7.02 11.69 -5.15
N SER A 246 8.34 11.49 -5.32
CA SER A 246 9.36 11.59 -4.27
C SER A 246 9.24 12.94 -3.55
N PRO A 247 8.64 12.96 -2.35
CA PRO A 247 9.43 12.90 -1.12
C PRO A 247 8.89 11.92 -0.07
N GLY A 248 7.89 11.09 -0.41
CA GLY A 248 7.01 10.48 0.59
C GLY A 248 7.23 9.03 1.00
N CYS A 249 8.30 8.34 0.59
CA CYS A 249 8.51 6.96 1.03
C CYS A 249 9.01 6.95 2.49
N PRO A 250 8.26 6.40 3.47
CA PRO A 250 8.73 6.32 4.85
C PRO A 250 9.71 5.14 4.95
N CYS A 251 10.98 5.38 4.60
CA CYS A 251 12.07 4.48 4.96
C CYS A 251 12.68 4.96 6.28
N PRO A 252 12.63 4.17 7.36
CA PRO A 252 13.36 4.49 8.59
C PRO A 252 14.89 4.53 8.35
N PRO A 253 15.60 5.52 8.92
CA PRO A 253 17.05 5.61 8.81
C PRO A 253 17.78 4.75 9.85
N HIS A 254 19.06 4.48 9.56
CA HIS A 254 20.01 3.77 10.42
C HIS A 254 20.83 4.80 11.23
N PRO A 255 21.08 4.61 12.53
CA PRO A 255 21.95 5.46 13.32
C PRO A 255 23.39 5.31 12.83
N ARG A 256 24.06 6.44 12.62
CA ARG A 256 25.49 6.47 12.37
C ARG A 256 26.22 6.32 13.71
N GLY A 257 27.18 5.39 13.76
CA GLY A 257 28.19 5.41 14.81
C GLY A 257 28.98 6.71 14.73
N HIS A 258 29.19 7.35 15.87
CA HIS A 258 30.00 8.56 15.99
C HIS A 258 31.44 8.29 15.54
N THR A 259 31.85 8.92 14.44
CA THR A 259 33.27 9.22 14.19
C THR A 259 33.37 10.68 13.75
N GLY A 260 34.34 11.36 14.34
CA GLY A 260 34.45 12.81 14.44
C GLY A 260 34.55 13.60 13.12
N ASP A 261 34.21 14.87 13.29
CA ASP A 261 34.80 16.06 12.67
C ASP A 261 34.64 16.24 11.15
N ASP A 262 33.77 17.18 10.76
CA ASP A 262 34.27 18.37 10.04
C ASP A 262 33.24 19.52 10.03
N ARG A 263 33.70 20.69 10.47
CA ARG A 263 32.95 21.96 10.47
C ARG A 263 32.94 22.56 9.07
N ALA A 264 31.76 22.84 8.52
CA ALA A 264 31.60 23.91 7.53
C ALA A 264 30.20 24.54 7.62
N LEU A 265 30.21 25.81 8.02
CA LEU A 265 29.06 26.70 8.21
C LEU A 265 28.27 26.92 6.91
N ARG A 266 26.94 26.74 6.97
CA ARG A 266 25.96 27.44 6.12
C ARG A 266 24.74 27.82 6.98
N PRO A 267 24.15 29.01 6.79
CA PRO A 267 23.05 29.49 7.63
C PRO A 267 21.77 28.68 7.36
N PRO A 268 20.90 28.50 8.37
CA PRO A 268 19.66 27.76 8.21
C PRO A 268 18.68 28.51 7.29
N PRO A 269 17.94 27.81 6.40
CA PRO A 269 16.83 28.41 5.70
C PRO A 269 15.69 28.69 6.71
N ARG A 270 15.05 29.86 6.56
CA ARG A 270 13.91 30.29 7.39
C ARG A 270 12.72 29.34 7.19
N PRO A 271 11.95 29.02 8.23
CA PRO A 271 10.77 28.19 8.10
C PRO A 271 9.68 28.93 7.32
N CYS A 272 9.23 28.35 6.21
CA CYS A 272 7.96 28.74 5.58
C CYS A 272 6.82 28.11 6.38
N SER A 273 6.09 28.94 7.11
CA SER A 273 4.82 28.63 7.73
C SER A 273 3.70 28.61 6.67
N CYS A 274 3.08 27.45 6.44
CA CYS A 274 1.68 27.21 6.04
C CYS A 274 1.43 25.69 5.99
#